data_AF-T1GMA8-F1
#
_entry.id   AF-T1GMA8-F1
#
_cell.length_a   1.000
_cell.length_b   1.000
_cell.length_c   1.000
_cell.angle_alpha   90.00
_cell.angle_beta   90.00
_cell.angle_gamma   90.00
#
_symmetry.space_group_name_H-M   'P 1'
#
loop_
_entity.id
_entity.type
_entity.pdbx_description
1 polymer ?
#
loop_
_entity_poly.entity_id
_entity_poly.type
_entity_poly.pdbx_seq_one_letter_code
_entity_poly.pdbx_strand_id
1 'polypeptide(L)'
;MSSQKEIFSDIKEKFERAYHLVDDESKSDPPSDPFRSHYAARTILEDLVQSLRETIENDDNFLYKVFLGFACRDLGRIYVFTEEPFTGEKYLKECLQLVDPYKLKKEAIIAYIGASNEMGIVECNRGNHKEALEHLKRSEDIYEQFQYLADSPMSITDLFGPADEVEKGKGPKEIAKIYTLCTYYMAQYCNLTLKRQLESDDYDPIDWALNAATLSQYYIGPNLFKEARHHLAAATLIMTEFEGKMVTDEMTLEAKEAIKESFNHRFADIARCWAKYGLALLNASRERLMADDDVEKVTK
;
A
#
# COMPACT_ATOMS: atom_id res chain seq x y z
N MET A 1 -26.78 7.01 -32.09
CA MET A 1 -26.54 6.39 -30.77
C MET A 1 -25.62 5.21 -31.03
N SER A 2 -24.35 5.31 -30.62
CA SER A 2 -23.45 4.17 -30.65
C SER A 2 -24.00 3.09 -29.73
N SER A 3 -23.85 1.81 -30.11
CA SER A 3 -24.31 0.72 -29.25
C SER A 3 -23.46 0.66 -27.97
N GLN A 4 -24.03 0.17 -26.87
CA GLN A 4 -23.29 0.01 -25.60
C GLN A 4 -21.97 -0.77 -25.79
N LYS A 5 -21.98 -1.74 -26.70
CA LYS A 5 -20.80 -2.53 -27.07
C LYS A 5 -19.71 -1.70 -27.74
N GLU A 6 -20.08 -0.75 -28.61
CA GLU A 6 -19.13 0.18 -29.24
C GLU A 6 -18.51 1.12 -28.20
N ILE A 7 -19.32 1.63 -27.26
CA ILE A 7 -18.83 2.48 -26.17
C ILE A 7 -17.81 1.73 -25.31
N PHE A 8 -18.11 0.49 -24.92
CA PHE A 8 -17.20 -0.33 -24.12
C PHE A 8 -15.91 -0.65 -24.87
N SER A 9 -15.99 -0.87 -26.19
CA SER A 9 -14.82 -1.09 -27.03
C SER A 9 -13.90 0.14 -27.09
N ASP A 10 -14.45 1.34 -27.24
CA ASP A 10 -13.68 2.60 -27.26
C ASP A 10 -13.01 2.87 -25.91
N ILE A 11 -13.74 2.66 -24.80
CA ILE A 11 -13.18 2.80 -23.45
C ILE A 11 -12.02 1.81 -23.24
N LYS A 12 -12.21 0.54 -23.65
CA LYS A 12 -11.18 -0.50 -23.55
C LYS A 12 -9.90 -0.10 -24.29
N GLU A 13 -10.03 0.34 -25.54
CA GLU A 13 -8.88 0.72 -26.37
C GLU A 13 -8.09 1.87 -25.75
N LYS A 14 -8.79 2.87 -25.18
CA LYS A 14 -8.15 4.00 -24.48
C LYS A 14 -7.37 3.55 -23.24
N PHE A 15 -7.93 2.66 -22.41
CA PHE A 15 -7.21 2.10 -21.27
C PHE A 15 -5.99 1.27 -21.70
N GLU A 16 -6.16 0.38 -22.67
CA GLU A 16 -5.06 -0.46 -23.18
C GLU A 16 -3.92 0.40 -23.75
N ARG A 17 -4.25 1.45 -24.52
CA ARG A 17 -3.25 2.38 -25.05
C ARG A 17 -2.56 3.17 -23.95
N ALA A 18 -3.30 3.69 -22.96
CA ALA A 18 -2.72 4.43 -21.84
C ALA A 18 -1.79 3.54 -21.01
N TYR A 19 -2.17 2.28 -20.75
CA TYR A 19 -1.34 1.33 -20.01
C TYR A 19 -0.09 0.93 -20.79
N HIS A 20 -0.18 0.68 -22.09
CA HIS A 20 1.01 0.43 -22.91
C HIS A 20 2.00 1.61 -22.89
N LEU A 21 1.50 2.85 -22.90
CA LEU A 21 2.34 4.04 -22.78
C LEU A 21 3.06 4.10 -21.42
N VAL A 22 2.33 3.90 -20.32
CA VAL A 22 2.88 4.00 -18.96
C VAL A 22 3.79 2.83 -18.61
N ASP A 23 3.37 1.60 -18.90
CA ASP A 23 4.07 0.39 -18.45
C ASP A 23 5.21 -0.02 -19.38
N ASP A 24 5.13 0.28 -20.68
CA ASP A 24 6.08 -0.21 -21.68
C ASP A 24 6.88 0.89 -22.37
N GLU A 25 6.23 1.85 -23.03
CA GLU A 25 6.94 2.90 -23.79
C GLU A 25 7.76 3.82 -22.88
N SER A 26 7.27 4.12 -21.67
CA SER A 26 7.94 5.01 -20.72
C SER A 26 9.35 4.57 -20.33
N LYS A 27 9.64 3.26 -20.39
CA LYS A 27 10.97 2.69 -20.12
C LYS A 27 12.03 3.18 -21.12
N SER A 28 11.59 3.71 -22.26
CA SER A 28 12.42 4.21 -23.35
C SER A 28 12.30 5.72 -23.55
N ASP A 29 11.68 6.45 -22.62
CA ASP A 29 11.59 7.91 -22.69
C ASP A 29 13.00 8.53 -22.70
N PRO A 30 13.30 9.47 -23.61
CA PRO A 30 14.63 10.03 -23.72
C PRO A 30 14.92 10.96 -22.53
N PRO A 31 16.17 11.04 -22.03
CA PRO A 31 16.51 11.93 -20.91
C PRO A 31 16.24 13.41 -21.18
N SER A 32 16.19 13.81 -22.46
CA SER A 32 15.87 15.19 -22.87
C SER A 32 14.38 15.53 -22.82
N ASP A 33 13.51 14.53 -22.72
CA ASP A 33 12.05 14.67 -22.68
C ASP A 33 11.48 13.66 -21.66
N PRO A 34 11.73 13.87 -20.36
CA PRO A 34 11.30 12.95 -19.32
C PRO A 34 9.77 12.87 -19.25
N PHE A 35 9.25 11.69 -18.92
CA PHE A 35 7.82 11.43 -18.77
C PHE A 35 6.97 11.57 -20.04
N ARG A 36 7.59 11.65 -21.23
CA ARG A 36 6.89 11.80 -22.51
C ARG A 36 5.72 10.83 -22.66
N SER A 37 5.93 9.56 -22.34
CA SER A 37 4.88 8.54 -22.47
C SER A 37 3.77 8.71 -21.43
N HIS A 38 4.09 9.20 -20.23
CA HIS A 38 3.11 9.51 -19.19
C HIS A 38 2.22 10.69 -19.58
N TYR A 39 2.79 11.74 -20.18
CA TYR A 39 2.01 12.86 -20.70
C TYR A 39 1.09 12.43 -21.85
N ALA A 40 1.55 11.55 -22.75
CA ALA A 40 0.70 11.00 -23.81
C ALA A 40 -0.46 10.16 -23.25
N ALA A 41 -0.19 9.34 -22.22
CA ALA A 41 -1.22 8.56 -21.54
C ALA A 41 -2.24 9.46 -20.83
N ARG A 42 -1.76 10.55 -20.21
CA ARG A 42 -2.60 11.55 -19.57
C ARG A 42 -3.62 12.14 -20.55
N THR A 43 -3.19 12.60 -21.73
CA THR A 43 -4.10 13.16 -22.74
C THR A 43 -5.22 12.19 -23.09
N ILE A 44 -4.88 10.91 -23.31
CA ILE A 44 -5.87 9.87 -23.63
C ILE A 44 -6.89 9.68 -22.49
N LEU A 45 -6.42 9.65 -21.25
CA LEU A 45 -7.28 9.46 -20.09
C LEU A 45 -8.12 10.71 -19.77
N GLU A 46 -7.62 11.92 -20.02
CA GLU A 46 -8.40 13.15 -19.88
C GLU A 46 -9.57 13.20 -20.87
N ASP A 47 -9.31 12.84 -22.12
CA ASP A 47 -10.36 12.70 -23.15
C ASP A 47 -11.38 11.63 -22.75
N LEU A 48 -10.91 10.50 -22.19
CA LEU A 48 -11.77 9.44 -21.69
C LEU A 48 -12.65 9.91 -20.52
N VAL A 49 -12.07 10.61 -19.54
CA VAL A 49 -12.81 11.16 -18.39
C VAL A 49 -13.90 12.10 -18.86
N GLN A 50 -13.60 13.00 -19.81
CA GLN A 50 -14.60 13.93 -20.33
C GLN A 50 -15.75 13.19 -21.02
N SER A 51 -15.43 12.22 -21.89
CA SER A 51 -16.42 11.39 -22.57
C SER A 51 -17.29 10.57 -21.61
N LEU A 52 -16.70 10.03 -20.53
CA LEU A 52 -17.44 9.26 -19.52
C LEU A 52 -18.37 10.14 -18.69
N ARG A 53 -17.96 11.36 -18.33
CA ARG A 53 -18.83 12.32 -17.62
C ARG A 53 -20.09 12.64 -18.43
N GLU A 54 -19.91 12.95 -19.71
CA GLU A 54 -21.03 13.18 -20.64
C GLU A 54 -21.92 11.94 -20.80
N THR A 55 -21.32 10.75 -20.83
CA THR A 55 -22.08 9.49 -20.91
C THR A 55 -22.93 9.27 -19.65
N ILE A 56 -22.37 9.51 -18.46
CA ILE A 56 -23.06 9.32 -17.17
C ILE A 56 -24.24 10.29 -17.00
N GLU A 57 -24.14 11.52 -17.51
CA GLU A 57 -25.26 12.47 -17.51
C GLU A 57 -26.47 11.96 -18.30
N ASN A 58 -26.24 11.12 -19.32
CA ASN A 58 -27.27 10.54 -20.18
C ASN A 58 -27.72 9.13 -19.75
N ASP A 59 -26.83 8.34 -19.16
CA ASP A 59 -27.07 6.97 -18.69
C ASP A 59 -26.34 6.74 -17.36
N ASP A 60 -27.10 6.70 -16.26
CA ASP A 60 -26.58 6.51 -14.89
C ASP A 60 -26.17 5.05 -14.60
N ASN A 61 -25.45 4.43 -15.53
CA ASN A 61 -24.97 3.07 -15.41
C ASN A 61 -23.83 2.98 -14.40
N PHE A 62 -23.94 2.04 -13.47
CA PHE A 62 -22.90 1.75 -12.48
C PHE A 62 -21.52 1.50 -13.12
N LEU A 63 -21.44 0.78 -14.24
CA LEU A 63 -20.16 0.49 -14.89
C LEU A 63 -19.48 1.75 -15.45
N TYR A 64 -20.23 2.73 -15.94
CA TYR A 64 -19.63 3.99 -16.39
C TYR A 64 -18.99 4.75 -15.23
N LYS A 65 -19.60 4.73 -14.03
CA LYS A 65 -18.99 5.30 -12.81
C LYS A 65 -17.72 4.55 -12.41
N VAL A 66 -17.71 3.22 -12.55
CA VAL A 66 -16.51 2.40 -12.30
C VAL A 66 -15.40 2.74 -13.29
N PHE A 67 -15.70 2.82 -14.59
CA PHE A 67 -14.72 3.22 -15.61
C PHE A 67 -14.17 4.61 -15.35
N LEU A 68 -15.03 5.56 -14.98
CA LEU A 68 -14.60 6.90 -14.61
C LEU A 68 -13.71 6.88 -13.36
N GLY A 69 -14.06 6.06 -12.36
CA GLY A 69 -13.23 5.84 -11.17
C GLY A 69 -11.83 5.32 -11.51
N PHE A 70 -11.72 4.31 -12.39
CA PHE A 70 -10.43 3.81 -12.87
C PHE A 70 -9.63 4.89 -13.62
N ALA A 71 -10.26 5.62 -14.53
CA ALA A 71 -9.60 6.69 -15.29
C ALA A 71 -9.09 7.81 -14.37
N CYS A 72 -9.92 8.24 -13.40
CA CYS A 72 -9.54 9.23 -12.40
C CYS A 72 -8.42 8.72 -11.47
N ARG A 73 -8.45 7.45 -11.05
CA ARG A 73 -7.34 6.84 -10.28
C ARG A 73 -6.03 6.92 -11.07
N ASP A 74 -6.06 6.50 -12.33
CA ASP A 74 -4.86 6.39 -13.16
C ASP A 74 -4.30 7.77 -13.54
N LEU A 75 -5.17 8.74 -13.85
CA LEU A 75 -4.78 10.15 -13.98
C LEU A 75 -4.15 10.67 -12.70
N GLY A 76 -4.79 10.40 -11.55
CA GLY A 76 -4.28 10.77 -10.24
C GLY A 76 -2.83 10.32 -10.04
N ARG A 77 -2.56 9.04 -10.30
CA ARG A 77 -1.22 8.44 -10.23
C ARG A 77 -0.24 9.07 -11.21
N ILE A 78 -0.64 9.28 -12.47
CA ILE A 78 0.22 9.91 -13.48
C ILE A 78 0.60 11.33 -13.05
N TYR A 79 -0.38 12.15 -12.64
CA TYR A 79 -0.14 13.51 -12.17
C TYR A 79 0.78 13.55 -10.95
N VAL A 80 0.61 12.66 -9.97
CA VAL A 80 1.51 12.56 -8.81
C VAL A 80 2.92 12.17 -9.26
N PHE A 81 3.05 11.19 -10.15
CA PHE A 81 4.34 10.70 -10.66
C PHE A 81 5.11 11.75 -11.47
N THR A 82 4.40 12.60 -12.18
CA THR A 82 4.94 13.71 -13.00
C THR A 82 5.04 15.02 -12.21
N GLU A 83 5.13 14.93 -10.89
CA GLU A 83 5.39 16.05 -9.96
C GLU A 83 4.30 17.13 -9.93
N GLU A 84 3.05 16.78 -10.26
CA GLU A 84 1.87 17.64 -10.24
C GLU A 84 0.80 17.15 -9.23
N PRO A 85 1.14 16.98 -7.94
CA PRO A 85 0.31 16.27 -6.96
C PRO A 85 -1.02 16.97 -6.66
N PHE A 86 -1.11 18.29 -6.82
CA PHE A 86 -2.37 19.02 -6.58
C PHE A 86 -3.46 18.64 -7.58
N THR A 87 -3.11 18.49 -8.86
CA THR A 87 -4.05 18.03 -9.88
C THR A 87 -4.35 16.55 -9.71
N GLY A 88 -3.31 15.75 -9.39
CA GLY A 88 -3.49 14.32 -9.12
C GLY A 88 -4.46 14.06 -7.98
N GLU A 89 -4.34 14.80 -6.87
CA GLU A 89 -5.23 14.70 -5.71
C GLU A 89 -6.70 14.97 -6.07
N LYS A 90 -6.99 15.91 -6.99
CA LYS A 90 -8.37 16.18 -7.42
C LYS A 90 -8.99 14.96 -8.08
N TYR A 91 -8.25 14.31 -8.99
CA TYR A 91 -8.72 13.10 -9.65
C TYR A 91 -8.83 11.92 -8.68
N LEU A 92 -7.90 11.76 -7.73
CA LEU A 92 -7.99 10.72 -6.70
C LEU A 92 -9.21 10.91 -5.80
N LYS A 93 -9.51 12.14 -5.40
CA LYS A 93 -10.72 12.47 -4.62
C LYS A 93 -11.99 12.20 -5.42
N GLU A 94 -12.02 12.54 -6.70
CA GLU A 94 -13.15 12.24 -7.58
C GLU A 94 -13.36 10.73 -7.72
N CYS A 95 -12.29 9.94 -7.92
CA CYS A 95 -12.37 8.48 -7.91
C CYS A 95 -13.02 7.97 -6.62
N LEU A 96 -12.50 8.37 -5.46
CA LEU A 96 -13.04 7.96 -4.16
C LEU A 96 -14.51 8.35 -4.00
N GLN A 97 -14.91 9.56 -4.42
CA GLN A 97 -16.31 9.98 -4.37
C GLN A 97 -17.22 9.12 -5.26
N LEU A 98 -16.77 8.75 -6.46
CA LEU A 98 -17.54 7.94 -7.40
C LEU A 98 -17.71 6.50 -6.92
N VAL A 99 -16.67 5.90 -6.34
CA VAL A 99 -16.64 4.47 -6.01
C VAL A 99 -16.88 4.15 -4.52
N ASP A 100 -16.86 5.12 -3.60
CA ASP A 100 -17.13 4.87 -2.17
C ASP A 100 -18.47 4.16 -1.91
N PRO A 101 -19.60 4.51 -2.59
CA PRO A 101 -20.87 3.78 -2.41
C PRO A 101 -20.79 2.30 -2.81
N TYR A 102 -19.75 1.91 -3.54
CA TYR A 102 -19.56 0.58 -4.13
C TYR A 102 -18.23 -0.07 -3.71
N LYS A 103 -17.53 0.45 -2.70
CA LYS A 103 -16.16 0.04 -2.33
C LYS A 103 -15.95 -1.44 -2.00
N LEU A 104 -17.02 -2.19 -1.72
CA LEU A 104 -17.00 -3.64 -1.50
C LEU A 104 -17.50 -4.46 -2.71
N LYS A 105 -17.82 -3.83 -3.83
CA LYS A 105 -18.16 -4.52 -5.08
C LYS A 105 -16.90 -4.90 -5.85
N LYS A 106 -16.89 -6.10 -6.43
CA LYS A 106 -15.75 -6.61 -7.20
C LYS A 106 -15.30 -5.71 -8.34
N GLU A 107 -16.21 -4.97 -8.96
CA GLU A 107 -15.92 -4.05 -10.06
C GLU A 107 -15.23 -2.77 -9.60
N ALA A 108 -15.48 -2.33 -8.36
CA ALA A 108 -15.09 -1.01 -7.88
C ALA A 108 -13.95 -1.02 -6.85
N ILE A 109 -13.76 -2.13 -6.13
CA ILE A 109 -12.81 -2.23 -5.02
C ILE A 109 -11.37 -1.89 -5.42
N ILE A 110 -10.92 -2.35 -6.59
CA ILE A 110 -9.56 -2.08 -7.08
C ILE A 110 -9.33 -0.59 -7.33
N ALA A 111 -10.33 0.11 -7.87
CA ALA A 111 -10.27 1.55 -8.04
C ALA A 111 -10.20 2.28 -6.69
N TYR A 112 -11.04 1.86 -5.73
CA TYR A 112 -11.11 2.44 -4.40
C TYR A 112 -9.80 2.32 -3.61
N ILE A 113 -9.32 1.09 -3.43
CA ILE A 113 -8.08 0.80 -2.69
C ILE A 113 -6.90 1.48 -3.37
N GLY A 114 -6.83 1.42 -4.71
CA GLY A 114 -5.78 2.08 -5.48
C GLY A 114 -5.74 3.60 -5.27
N ALA A 115 -6.90 4.27 -5.31
CA ALA A 115 -6.98 5.71 -5.08
C ALA A 115 -6.71 6.10 -3.62
N SER A 116 -7.17 5.30 -2.65
CA SER A 116 -6.90 5.54 -1.23
C SER A 116 -5.42 5.40 -0.91
N ASN A 117 -4.74 4.40 -1.47
CA ASN A 117 -3.30 4.23 -1.29
C ASN A 117 -2.52 5.41 -1.86
N GLU A 118 -2.86 5.86 -3.07
CA GLU A 118 -2.18 6.99 -3.70
C GLU A 118 -2.40 8.29 -2.91
N MET A 119 -3.60 8.52 -2.37
CA MET A 119 -3.86 9.62 -1.43
C MET A 119 -2.95 9.54 -0.20
N GLY A 120 -2.76 8.34 0.35
CA GLY A 120 -1.84 8.10 1.46
C GLY A 120 -0.39 8.50 1.12
N ILE A 121 0.07 8.17 -0.09
CA ILE A 121 1.40 8.54 -0.58
C ILE A 121 1.53 10.07 -0.72
N VAL A 122 0.53 10.72 -1.32
CA VAL A 122 0.49 12.18 -1.50
C VAL A 122 0.58 12.92 -0.15
N GLU A 123 -0.24 12.53 0.82
CA GLU A 123 -0.25 13.16 2.14
C GLU A 123 1.07 12.92 2.89
N CYS A 124 1.66 11.73 2.75
CA CYS A 124 2.95 11.47 3.36
C CYS A 124 4.06 12.31 2.74
N ASN A 125 4.07 12.47 1.41
CA ASN A 125 5.07 13.32 0.73
C ASN A 125 4.97 14.79 1.18
N ARG A 126 3.80 15.23 1.68
CA ARG A 126 3.59 16.54 2.30
C ARG A 126 3.98 16.59 3.77
N GLY A 127 4.29 15.45 4.39
CA GLY A 127 4.58 15.32 5.81
C GLY A 127 3.35 15.16 6.71
N ASN A 128 2.16 15.02 6.12
CA ASN A 128 0.88 14.82 6.81
C ASN A 128 0.70 13.33 7.15
N HIS A 129 1.55 12.82 8.06
CA HIS A 129 1.66 11.39 8.34
C HIS A 129 0.39 10.77 8.93
N LYS A 130 -0.39 11.55 9.68
CA LYS A 130 -1.62 11.08 10.29
C LYS A 130 -2.68 10.83 9.23
N GLU A 131 -2.90 11.80 8.35
CA GLU A 131 -3.81 11.75 7.21
C GLU A 131 -3.40 10.63 6.25
N ALA A 132 -2.09 10.49 5.99
CA ALA A 132 -1.55 9.40 5.20
C ALA A 132 -1.91 8.02 5.78
N LEU A 133 -1.73 7.85 7.10
CA LEU A 133 -2.06 6.60 7.78
C LEU A 133 -3.56 6.31 7.77
N GLU A 134 -4.42 7.33 7.90
CA GLU A 134 -5.89 7.17 7.80
C GLU A 134 -6.31 6.62 6.43
N HIS A 135 -5.69 7.12 5.36
CA HIS A 135 -5.93 6.64 4.00
C HIS A 135 -5.49 5.19 3.79
N LEU A 136 -4.32 4.82 4.30
CA LEU A 136 -3.77 3.47 4.16
C LEU A 136 -4.53 2.45 5.02
N LYS A 137 -4.87 2.78 6.28
CA LYS A 137 -5.71 1.94 7.13
C LYS A 137 -7.09 1.69 6.55
N ARG A 138 -7.73 2.72 5.99
CA ARG A 138 -9.02 2.57 5.31
C ARG A 138 -8.92 1.58 4.14
N SER A 139 -7.79 1.60 3.43
CA SER A 139 -7.54 0.68 2.32
C SER A 139 -7.37 -0.77 2.80
N GLU A 140 -6.61 -0.97 3.87
CA GLU A 140 -6.44 -2.25 4.57
C GLU A 140 -7.78 -2.80 5.06
N ASP A 141 -8.56 -1.99 5.79
CA ASP A 141 -9.87 -2.38 6.32
C ASP A 141 -10.84 -2.85 5.23
N ILE A 142 -10.87 -2.15 4.09
CA ILE A 142 -11.74 -2.50 2.96
C ILE A 142 -11.27 -3.76 2.24
N TYR A 143 -9.95 -3.93 2.09
CA TYR A 143 -9.38 -5.17 1.55
C TYR A 143 -9.76 -6.37 2.41
N GLU A 144 -9.56 -6.29 3.72
CA GLU A 144 -9.91 -7.36 4.66
C GLU A 144 -11.40 -7.68 4.64
N GLN A 145 -12.26 -6.65 4.69
CA GLN A 145 -13.71 -6.82 4.59
C GLN A 145 -14.13 -7.55 3.32
N PHE A 146 -13.51 -7.24 2.18
CA PHE A 146 -13.82 -7.89 0.92
C PHE A 146 -13.39 -9.36 0.88
N GLN A 147 -12.28 -9.74 1.53
CA GLN A 147 -11.84 -11.14 1.62
C GLN A 147 -12.92 -12.03 2.26
N TYR A 148 -13.71 -11.49 3.20
CA TYR A 148 -14.81 -12.24 3.84
C TYR A 148 -16.03 -12.47 2.93
N LEU A 149 -16.18 -11.70 1.84
CA LEU A 149 -17.32 -11.82 0.92
C LEU A 149 -17.18 -12.99 -0.07
N ALA A 150 -15.99 -13.60 -0.16
CA ALA A 150 -15.66 -14.68 -1.09
C ALA A 150 -15.94 -14.36 -2.58
N ASP A 151 -15.96 -13.07 -2.95
CA ASP A 151 -16.07 -12.62 -4.34
C ASP A 151 -14.67 -12.39 -4.94
N SER A 152 -14.55 -12.49 -6.27
CA SER A 152 -13.29 -12.25 -6.97
C SER A 152 -13.26 -10.81 -7.50
N PRO A 153 -12.28 -9.98 -7.10
CA PRO A 153 -12.18 -8.62 -7.60
C PRO A 153 -11.88 -8.62 -9.11
N MET A 154 -12.33 -7.59 -9.80
CA MET A 154 -12.23 -7.44 -11.25
C MET A 154 -11.29 -6.28 -11.59
N SER A 155 -10.26 -6.55 -12.39
CA SER A 155 -9.43 -5.53 -13.01
C SER A 155 -10.23 -4.79 -14.09
N ILE A 156 -9.74 -3.63 -14.53
CA ILE A 156 -10.40 -2.85 -15.58
C ILE A 156 -10.63 -3.66 -16.87
N THR A 157 -9.71 -4.56 -17.22
CA THR A 157 -9.86 -5.42 -18.40
C THR A 157 -10.92 -6.50 -18.23
N ASP A 158 -11.14 -6.96 -17.00
CA ASP A 158 -12.15 -7.98 -16.70
C ASP A 158 -13.57 -7.43 -16.90
N LEU A 159 -13.73 -6.10 -16.88
CA LEU A 159 -15.01 -5.41 -17.08
C LEU A 159 -15.44 -5.29 -18.55
N PHE A 160 -14.52 -5.48 -19.50
CA PHE A 160 -14.82 -5.34 -20.94
C PHE A 160 -15.07 -6.67 -21.66
N GLY A 161 -14.66 -7.79 -21.07
CA GLY A 161 -14.72 -9.11 -21.71
C GLY A 161 -15.97 -9.92 -21.32
N PRO A 162 -16.47 -10.79 -22.22
CA PRO A 162 -17.34 -11.89 -21.79
C PRO A 162 -16.54 -12.84 -20.87
N ALA A 163 -17.23 -13.56 -19.97
CA ALA A 163 -16.60 -14.30 -18.86
C ALA A 163 -15.53 -15.35 -19.28
N ASP A 164 -15.52 -15.72 -20.55
CA ASP A 164 -14.62 -16.65 -21.23
C ASP A 164 -13.32 -16.01 -21.76
N GLU A 165 -13.29 -14.69 -21.97
CA GLU A 165 -12.09 -13.93 -22.39
C GLU A 165 -11.31 -13.30 -21.21
N VAL A 166 -11.89 -13.34 -20.01
CA VAL A 166 -11.27 -12.80 -18.79
C VAL A 166 -10.06 -13.66 -18.39
N GLU A 167 -8.87 -13.05 -18.33
CA GLU A 167 -7.68 -13.73 -17.80
C GLU A 167 -7.92 -14.10 -16.34
N LYS A 168 -8.07 -15.41 -16.07
CA LYS A 168 -8.34 -15.90 -14.72
C LYS A 168 -7.27 -15.42 -13.74
N GLY A 169 -7.71 -14.69 -12.73
CA GLY A 169 -6.87 -14.25 -11.63
C GLY A 169 -6.19 -12.89 -11.81
N LYS A 170 -6.47 -12.14 -12.89
CA LYS A 170 -5.88 -10.80 -13.09
C LYS A 170 -6.29 -9.82 -11.99
N GLY A 171 -7.59 -9.66 -11.72
CA GLY A 171 -8.09 -8.85 -10.61
C GLY A 171 -7.51 -9.24 -9.23
N PRO A 172 -7.53 -10.52 -8.81
CA PRO A 172 -6.86 -10.99 -7.60
C PRO A 172 -5.37 -10.65 -7.52
N LYS A 173 -4.62 -10.77 -8.63
CA LYS A 173 -3.20 -10.41 -8.67
C LYS A 173 -3.00 -8.89 -8.52
N GLU A 174 -3.85 -8.09 -9.18
CA GLU A 174 -3.78 -6.62 -9.11
C GLU A 174 -4.05 -6.12 -7.70
N ILE A 175 -5.15 -6.55 -7.07
CA ILE A 175 -5.47 -6.12 -5.70
C ILE A 175 -4.39 -6.55 -4.70
N ALA A 176 -3.79 -7.73 -4.88
CA ALA A 176 -2.70 -8.21 -4.02
C ALA A 176 -1.44 -7.34 -4.15
N LYS A 177 -1.10 -6.88 -5.37
CA LYS A 177 -0.01 -5.91 -5.59
C LYS A 177 -0.31 -4.58 -4.91
N ILE A 178 -1.53 -4.08 -5.05
CA ILE A 178 -1.97 -2.81 -4.44
C ILE A 178 -1.90 -2.92 -2.90
N TYR A 179 -2.36 -4.03 -2.33
CA TYR A 179 -2.30 -4.28 -0.89
C TYR A 179 -0.85 -4.42 -0.38
N THR A 180 0.01 -5.09 -1.14
CA THR A 180 1.45 -5.17 -0.82
C THR A 180 2.07 -3.77 -0.78
N LEU A 181 1.70 -2.90 -1.72
CA LEU A 181 2.18 -1.52 -1.73
C LEU A 181 1.65 -0.71 -0.53
N CYS A 182 0.39 -0.90 -0.14
CA CYS A 182 -0.21 -0.30 1.05
C CYS A 182 0.62 -0.61 2.30
N THR A 183 0.83 -1.90 2.56
CA THR A 183 1.57 -2.39 3.73
C THR A 183 3.03 -1.92 3.71
N TYR A 184 3.65 -1.86 2.53
CA TYR A 184 4.99 -1.29 2.36
C TYR A 184 5.08 0.17 2.78
N TYR A 185 4.17 1.01 2.28
CA TYR A 185 4.16 2.42 2.64
C TYR A 185 3.83 2.63 4.11
N MET A 186 2.88 1.88 4.68
CA MET A 186 2.60 1.92 6.12
C MET A 186 3.86 1.63 6.94
N ALA A 187 4.64 0.60 6.59
CA ALA A 187 5.87 0.26 7.27
C ALA A 187 6.96 1.34 7.11
N GLN A 188 7.16 1.86 5.89
CA GLN A 188 8.10 2.95 5.66
C GLN A 188 7.75 4.20 6.47
N TYR A 189 6.46 4.52 6.61
CA TYR A 189 6.02 5.70 7.34
C TYR A 189 6.12 5.51 8.85
N CYS A 190 5.81 4.32 9.37
CA CYS A 190 6.13 3.97 10.75
C CYS A 190 7.62 4.19 11.05
N ASN A 191 8.52 3.81 10.15
CA ASN A 191 9.96 4.06 10.30
C ASN A 191 10.29 5.57 10.38
N LEU A 192 9.73 6.37 9.48
CA LEU A 192 9.97 7.82 9.43
C LEU A 192 9.43 8.53 10.68
N THR A 193 8.25 8.14 11.15
CA THR A 193 7.66 8.67 12.40
C THR A 193 8.55 8.35 13.59
N LEU A 194 9.01 7.11 13.74
CA LEU A 194 9.92 6.71 14.81
C LEU A 194 11.22 7.51 14.77
N LYS A 195 11.77 7.75 13.57
CA LYS A 195 12.97 8.56 13.40
C LYS A 195 12.75 10.01 13.84
N ARG A 196 11.66 10.65 13.42
CA ARG A 196 11.33 12.04 13.82
C ARG A 196 11.09 12.17 15.33
N GLN A 197 10.45 11.18 15.94
CA GLN A 197 10.24 11.11 17.38
C GLN A 197 11.58 11.10 18.14
N LEU A 198 12.55 10.29 17.70
CA LEU A 198 13.90 10.33 18.27
C LEU A 198 14.61 11.67 18.05
N GLU A 199 14.49 12.26 16.86
CA GLU A 199 15.14 13.54 16.53
C GLU A 199 14.56 14.73 17.32
N SER A 200 13.28 14.66 17.71
CA SER A 200 12.58 15.70 18.48
C SER A 200 12.58 15.46 19.99
N ASP A 201 13.02 14.28 20.44
CA ASP A 201 12.95 13.82 21.84
C ASP A 201 11.52 13.87 22.43
N ASP A 202 10.50 13.75 21.56
CA ASP A 202 9.09 13.77 21.92
C ASP A 202 8.45 12.41 21.62
N TYR A 203 8.57 11.49 22.59
CA TYR A 203 7.99 10.15 22.51
C TYR A 203 7.85 9.49 23.88
N ASP A 204 6.89 8.57 23.98
CA ASP A 204 6.86 7.61 25.08
C ASP A 204 7.83 6.44 24.77
N PRO A 205 8.81 6.14 25.65
CA PRO A 205 9.83 5.13 25.38
C PRO A 205 9.27 3.72 25.17
N ILE A 206 8.19 3.34 25.87
CA ILE A 206 7.57 2.02 25.74
C ILE A 206 6.87 1.92 24.38
N ASP A 207 6.02 2.88 24.05
CA ASP A 207 5.28 2.88 22.78
C ASP A 207 6.24 2.94 21.59
N TRP A 208 7.28 3.78 21.67
CA TRP A 208 8.30 3.86 20.64
C TRP A 208 9.01 2.52 20.43
N ALA A 209 9.43 1.86 21.51
CA ALA A 209 10.10 0.57 21.44
C ALA A 209 9.20 -0.55 20.91
N LEU A 210 7.93 -0.59 21.30
CA LEU A 210 6.96 -1.56 20.78
C LEU A 210 6.67 -1.35 19.29
N ASN A 211 6.56 -0.09 18.85
CA ASN A 211 6.38 0.25 17.44
C ASN A 211 7.62 -0.13 16.61
N ALA A 212 8.83 0.15 17.10
CA ALA A 212 10.07 -0.29 16.47
C ALA A 212 10.16 -1.83 16.41
N ALA A 213 9.85 -2.52 17.51
CA ALA A 213 9.83 -3.99 17.54
C ALA A 213 8.78 -4.56 16.58
N THR A 214 7.62 -3.93 16.44
CA THR A 214 6.57 -4.35 15.48
C THR A 214 7.03 -4.16 14.04
N LEU A 215 7.67 -3.02 13.74
CA LEU A 215 8.23 -2.74 12.42
C LEU A 215 9.30 -3.77 12.01
N SER A 216 10.06 -4.31 12.97
CA SER A 216 10.99 -5.41 12.68
C SER A 216 10.28 -6.64 12.11
N GLN A 217 9.07 -6.94 12.57
CA GLN A 217 8.31 -8.11 12.14
C GLN A 217 7.84 -7.98 10.70
N TYR A 218 7.55 -6.75 10.26
CA TYR A 218 7.29 -6.44 8.86
C TYR A 218 8.51 -6.78 7.99
N TYR A 219 9.71 -6.34 8.38
CA TYR A 219 10.94 -6.58 7.60
C TYR A 219 11.38 -8.06 7.56
N ILE A 220 10.93 -8.88 8.50
CA ILE A 220 11.18 -10.34 8.47
C ILE A 220 10.52 -10.98 7.24
N GLY A 221 9.29 -10.58 6.89
CA GLY A 221 8.52 -11.15 5.78
C GLY A 221 9.26 -11.18 4.43
N PRO A 222 9.82 -10.05 3.95
CA PRO A 222 10.62 -10.00 2.73
C PRO A 222 12.10 -10.43 2.93
N ASN A 223 12.45 -11.11 4.03
CA ASN A 223 13.81 -11.52 4.37
C ASN A 223 14.82 -10.36 4.53
N LEU A 224 14.35 -9.16 4.91
CA LEU A 224 15.17 -7.97 5.20
C LEU A 224 15.69 -8.03 6.65
N PHE A 225 16.51 -9.05 6.93
CA PHE A 225 16.96 -9.37 8.29
C PHE A 225 17.86 -8.31 8.91
N LYS A 226 18.58 -7.50 8.12
CA LYS A 226 19.46 -6.46 8.66
C LYS A 226 18.63 -5.32 9.26
N GLU A 227 17.60 -4.90 8.53
CA GLU A 227 16.63 -3.88 8.88
C GLU A 227 15.82 -4.33 10.10
N ALA A 228 15.31 -5.57 10.06
CA ALA A 228 14.60 -6.17 11.20
C ALA A 228 15.47 -6.17 12.47
N ARG A 229 16.73 -6.60 12.38
CA ARG A 229 17.67 -6.60 13.51
C ARG A 229 17.94 -5.19 14.03
N HIS A 230 18.10 -4.22 13.14
CA HIS A 230 18.35 -2.83 13.52
C HIS A 230 17.22 -2.28 14.39
N HIS A 231 15.96 -2.48 13.96
CA HIS A 231 14.79 -2.06 14.72
C HIS A 231 14.66 -2.76 16.08
N LEU A 232 14.92 -4.07 16.16
CA LEU A 232 14.91 -4.79 17.43
C LEU A 232 16.00 -4.32 18.38
N ALA A 233 17.20 -4.04 17.86
CA ALA A 233 18.30 -3.49 18.64
C ALA A 233 17.97 -2.09 19.18
N ALA A 234 17.39 -1.22 18.35
CA ALA A 234 16.96 0.12 18.75
C ALA A 234 15.86 0.06 19.83
N ALA A 235 14.84 -0.79 19.64
CA ALA A 235 13.78 -1.01 20.64
C ALA A 235 14.35 -1.49 21.98
N THR A 236 15.30 -2.43 21.94
CA THR A 236 15.95 -2.96 23.15
C THR A 236 16.77 -1.88 23.86
N LEU A 237 17.49 -1.04 23.10
CA LEU A 237 18.29 0.05 23.64
C LEU A 237 17.42 1.07 24.38
N ILE A 238 16.37 1.59 23.71
CA ILE A 238 15.47 2.58 24.31
C ILE A 238 14.81 2.04 25.58
N MET A 239 14.36 0.78 25.58
CA MET A 239 13.78 0.16 26.78
C MET A 239 14.80 0.00 27.92
N THR A 240 16.05 -0.34 27.61
CA THR A 240 17.11 -0.47 28.62
C THR A 240 17.45 0.89 29.23
N GLU A 241 17.51 1.93 28.41
CA GLU A 241 17.72 3.31 28.90
C GLU A 241 16.54 3.80 29.74
N PHE A 242 15.31 3.44 29.35
CA PHE A 242 14.11 3.77 30.11
C PHE A 242 14.04 3.01 31.44
N GLU A 243 14.43 1.74 31.49
CA GLU A 243 14.48 0.93 32.71
C GLU A 243 15.33 1.62 33.80
N GLY A 244 16.44 2.23 33.41
CA GLY A 244 17.32 2.99 34.31
C GLY A 244 16.74 4.30 34.84
N LYS A 245 15.65 4.81 34.24
CA LYS A 245 15.04 6.12 34.54
C LYS A 245 13.60 6.03 35.07
N MET A 246 12.93 4.90 34.89
CA MET A 246 11.48 4.78 35.13
C MET A 246 11.07 4.70 36.61
N VAL A 247 12.00 4.39 37.52
CA VAL A 247 11.76 4.32 38.97
C VAL A 247 12.49 5.45 39.67
N THR A 248 11.78 6.24 40.47
CA THR A 248 12.38 7.29 41.32
C THR A 248 12.29 6.94 42.80
N ASP A 249 13.16 7.51 43.61
CA ASP A 249 13.22 7.23 45.05
C ASP A 249 11.95 7.66 45.80
N GLU A 250 11.23 8.65 45.27
CA GLU A 250 10.03 9.25 45.85
C GLU A 250 8.78 8.37 45.73
N MET A 251 8.82 7.30 44.94
CA MET A 251 7.67 6.41 44.71
C MET A 251 7.46 5.41 45.85
N THR A 252 6.20 5.05 46.11
CA THR A 252 5.86 3.97 47.04
C THR A 252 6.31 2.62 46.51
N LEU A 253 6.53 1.64 47.40
CA LEU A 253 6.94 0.29 47.01
C LEU A 253 5.94 -0.36 46.03
N GLU A 254 4.64 -0.22 46.32
CA GLU A 254 3.55 -0.75 45.48
C GLU A 254 3.56 -0.12 44.07
N ALA A 255 3.81 1.19 43.97
CA ALA A 255 3.92 1.85 42.67
C ALA A 255 5.16 1.41 41.88
N LYS A 256 6.30 1.19 42.56
CA LYS A 256 7.52 0.66 41.95
C LYS A 256 7.30 -0.75 41.38
N GLU A 257 6.64 -1.61 42.14
CA GLU A 257 6.32 -2.97 41.72
C GLU A 257 5.37 -2.99 40.51
N ALA A 258 4.31 -2.19 40.53
CA ALA A 258 3.36 -2.09 39.41
C ALA A 258 4.02 -1.60 38.11
N ILE A 259 4.86 -0.56 38.18
CA ILE A 259 5.60 -0.06 37.00
C ILE A 259 6.56 -1.12 36.48
N LYS A 260 7.29 -1.79 37.37
CA LYS A 260 8.24 -2.84 36.99
C LYS A 260 7.54 -4.05 36.36
N GLU A 261 6.38 -4.44 36.87
CA GLU A 261 5.56 -5.49 36.27
C GLU A 261 5.10 -5.12 34.86
N SER A 262 4.54 -3.90 34.69
CA SER A 262 4.12 -3.39 33.40
C SER A 262 5.29 -3.33 32.40
N PHE A 263 6.43 -2.78 32.83
CA PHE A 263 7.66 -2.73 32.05
C PHE A 263 8.12 -4.13 31.60
N ASN A 264 8.19 -5.08 32.54
CA ASN A 264 8.60 -6.46 32.24
C ASN A 264 7.68 -7.12 31.22
N HIS A 265 6.37 -6.89 31.30
CA HIS A 265 5.42 -7.39 30.32
C HIS A 265 5.73 -6.82 28.92
N ARG A 266 5.94 -5.51 28.81
CA ARG A 266 6.26 -4.87 27.52
C ARG A 266 7.63 -5.28 26.98
N PHE A 267 8.62 -5.44 27.85
CA PHE A 267 9.94 -5.91 27.46
C PHE A 267 9.92 -7.37 26.99
N ALA A 268 9.06 -8.21 27.59
CA ALA A 268 8.81 -9.58 27.13
C ALA A 268 8.17 -9.62 25.73
N ASP A 269 7.32 -8.65 25.37
CA ASP A 269 6.77 -8.53 24.02
C ASP A 269 7.89 -8.29 22.97
N ILE A 270 8.91 -7.50 23.31
CA ILE A 270 10.10 -7.29 22.46
C ILE A 270 10.96 -8.56 22.40
N ALA A 271 11.16 -9.25 23.52
CA ALA A 271 11.86 -10.53 23.55
C ALA A 271 11.18 -11.59 22.66
N ARG A 272 9.85 -11.59 22.60
CA ARG A 272 9.06 -12.44 21.69
C ARG A 272 9.35 -12.09 20.22
N CYS A 273 9.51 -10.81 19.90
CA CYS A 273 9.88 -10.35 18.56
C CYS A 273 11.30 -10.80 18.16
N TRP A 274 12.27 -10.78 19.10
CA TRP A 274 13.59 -11.39 18.91
C TRP A 274 13.54 -12.90 18.65
N ALA A 275 12.69 -13.62 19.39
CA ALA A 275 12.52 -15.07 19.18
C ALA A 275 11.97 -15.38 17.78
N LYS A 276 10.96 -14.63 17.32
CA LYS A 276 10.42 -14.73 15.96
C LYS A 276 11.48 -14.42 14.90
N TYR A 277 12.27 -13.37 15.11
CA TYR A 277 13.40 -13.03 14.23
C TYR A 277 14.40 -14.18 14.12
N GLY A 278 14.83 -14.76 15.25
CA GLY A 278 15.76 -15.89 15.27
C GLY A 278 15.20 -17.11 14.54
N LEU A 279 13.92 -17.44 14.77
CA LEU A 279 13.25 -18.56 14.10
C LEU A 279 13.15 -18.34 12.59
N ALA A 280 12.76 -17.15 12.15
CA ALA A 280 12.66 -16.82 10.73
C ALA A 280 14.02 -16.86 10.02
N LEU A 281 15.07 -16.37 10.69
CA LEU A 281 16.43 -16.43 10.16
C LEU A 281 16.92 -17.87 9.99
N LEU A 282 16.66 -18.74 10.97
CA LEU A 282 16.98 -20.17 10.88
C LEU A 282 16.21 -20.86 9.76
N ASN A 283 14.91 -20.57 9.62
CA ASN A 283 14.08 -21.13 8.54
C ASN A 283 14.57 -20.69 7.16
N ALA A 284 14.85 -19.40 6.96
CA ALA A 284 15.37 -18.89 5.70
C ALA A 284 16.76 -19.46 5.37
N SER A 285 17.61 -19.67 6.39
CA SER A 285 18.90 -20.33 6.22
C SER A 285 18.75 -21.80 5.81
N ARG A 286 17.80 -22.53 6.42
CA ARG A 286 17.47 -23.91 6.05
C ARG A 286 16.96 -23.98 4.61
N GLU A 287 16.03 -23.12 4.22
CA GLU A 287 15.47 -23.09 2.87
C GLU A 287 16.53 -22.84 1.80
N ARG A 288 17.48 -21.95 2.08
CA ARG A 288 18.63 -21.71 1.20
C ARG A 288 19.50 -22.95 1.02
N LEU A 289 19.84 -23.62 2.12
CA LEU A 289 20.65 -24.85 2.08
C LEU A 289 19.97 -25.98 1.30
N MET A 290 18.66 -26.17 1.50
CA MET A 290 17.89 -27.20 0.79
C MET A 290 17.77 -26.90 -0.71
N ALA A 291 17.65 -25.63 -1.10
CA ALA A 291 17.61 -25.24 -2.50
C ALA A 291 18.94 -25.52 -3.24
N ASP A 292 20.08 -25.31 -2.57
CA ASP A 292 21.40 -25.61 -3.14
C ASP A 292 21.62 -27.12 -3.33
N ASP A 293 21.12 -27.96 -2.40
CA ASP A 293 21.18 -29.42 -2.47
C ASP A 293 20.38 -30.01 -3.65
N ASP A 294 19.30 -29.34 -4.06
CA ASP A 294 18.47 -29.80 -5.19
C ASP A 294 19.07 -29.39 -6.55
N VAL A 295 19.78 -28.26 -6.63
CA VAL A 295 20.50 -27.84 -7.85
C VAL A 295 21.70 -28.75 -8.14
N GLU A 296 22.44 -29.18 -7.11
CA GLU A 296 23.56 -30.12 -7.27
C GLU A 296 23.13 -31.54 -7.69
N LYS A 297 21.88 -31.95 -7.40
CA LYS A 297 21.33 -33.25 -7.83
C LYS A 297 20.82 -33.26 -9.26
N VAL A 298 20.46 -32.11 -9.83
CA VAL A 298 20.00 -31.98 -11.22
C VAL A 298 21.17 -31.80 -12.19
N THR A 299 22.33 -31.38 -11.71
CA THR A 299 23.55 -31.16 -12.51
C THR A 299 24.56 -32.32 -12.48
N LYS A 300 24.22 -33.45 -11.83
CA LYS A 300 24.95 -34.72 -11.86
C LYS A 300 24.12 -35.79 -12.55
#